data_AF-A0A8T4YBI0-F1
#
_entry.id   AF-A0A8T4YBI0-F1
#
_cell.length_a   1.000
_cell.length_b   1.000
_cell.length_c   1.000
_cell.angle_alpha   90.00
_cell.angle_beta   90.00
_cell.angle_gamma   90.00
#
_symmetry.space_group_name_H-M   'P 1'
#
loop_
_entity.id
_entity.type
_entity.pdbx_description
1 polymer ?
#
loop_
_entity_poly.entity_id
_entity_poly.type
_entity_poly.pdbx_seq_one_letter_code
_entity_poly.pdbx_strand_id
1 'polypeptide(L)'
;MKYHLKVEVGLKPGHSDPEGETTSRLLRELGYKVDRVNVSKVYNVILEASSRQEALTKAEEMCKRLLANPTKDNYIIIVEEEK
;
A
#
# COMPACT_ATOMS: atom_id res chain seq x y z
N MET A 1 13.00 -16.45 -11.96
CA MET A 1 11.58 -16.23 -12.34
C MET A 1 11.26 -14.76 -12.10
N LYS A 2 10.32 -14.20 -12.86
CA LYS A 2 9.84 -12.82 -12.62
C LYS A 2 8.64 -12.85 -11.69
N TYR A 3 8.61 -11.89 -10.77
CA TYR A 3 7.51 -11.72 -9.83
C TYR A 3 7.00 -10.29 -9.90
N HIS A 4 5.69 -10.16 -9.91
CA HIS A 4 5.00 -8.90 -9.73
C HIS A 4 4.63 -8.75 -8.24
N LEU A 5 5.12 -7.68 -7.63
CA LEU A 5 4.76 -7.27 -6.28
C LEU A 5 3.77 -6.12 -6.35
N LYS A 6 2.68 -6.24 -5.61
CA LYS A 6 1.82 -5.10 -5.29
C LYS A 6 1.99 -4.78 -3.81
N VAL A 7 2.56 -3.63 -3.51
CA VAL A 7 2.77 -3.14 -2.13
C VAL A 7 1.83 -1.97 -1.88
N GLU A 8 0.85 -2.16 -1.03
CA GLU A 8 -0.02 -1.08 -0.56
C GLU A 8 0.51 -0.51 0.74
N VAL A 9 0.73 0.80 0.80
CA VAL A 9 1.23 1.53 1.97
C VAL A 9 0.19 2.56 2.40
N GLY A 10 -0.31 2.43 3.63
CA GLY A 10 -1.32 3.31 4.20
C GLY A 10 -0.94 3.79 5.60
N LEU A 11 -1.57 4.86 6.08
CA LEU A 11 -1.29 5.40 7.40
C LEU A 11 -1.76 4.45 8.51
N LYS A 12 -1.00 4.38 9.60
CA LYS A 12 -1.39 3.69 10.83
C LYS A 12 -2.61 4.36 11.47
N PRO A 13 -3.45 3.60 12.22
CA PRO A 13 -4.53 4.19 13.00
C PRO A 13 -4.03 5.31 13.91
N GLY A 14 -4.78 6.41 13.98
CA GLY A 14 -4.44 7.57 14.81
C GLY A 14 -3.60 8.65 14.11
N HIS A 15 -3.05 8.37 12.93
CA HIS A 15 -2.48 9.43 12.07
C HIS A 15 -3.58 10.08 11.23
N SER A 16 -3.54 11.41 11.10
CA SER A 16 -4.49 12.16 10.26
C SER A 16 -4.18 11.90 8.78
N ASP A 17 -5.26 11.74 8.01
CA ASP A 17 -5.28 11.62 6.56
C ASP A 17 -6.12 12.78 6.00
N PRO A 18 -5.56 14.00 5.90
CA PRO A 18 -6.34 15.19 5.50
C PRO A 18 -6.97 15.08 4.12
N GLU A 19 -6.34 14.31 3.22
CA GLU A 19 -6.84 14.07 1.87
C GLU A 19 -8.06 13.12 1.89
N GLY A 20 -7.97 12.02 2.64
CA GLY A 20 -9.09 11.11 2.88
C GLY A 20 -10.27 11.80 3.58
N GLU A 21 -10.00 12.61 4.59
CA GLU A 21 -11.00 13.41 5.30
C GLU A 21 -11.73 14.38 4.36
N THR A 22 -10.98 15.13 3.55
CA THR A 22 -11.54 16.06 2.56
C THR A 22 -12.37 15.32 1.51
N THR A 23 -11.86 14.20 1.00
CA THR A 23 -12.55 13.39 -0.02
C THR A 23 -13.85 12.81 0.52
N SER A 24 -13.85 12.28 1.75
CA SER A 24 -15.05 11.77 2.41
C SER A 24 -16.14 12.85 2.52
N ARG A 25 -15.76 14.07 2.93
CA ARG A 25 -16.68 15.22 3.01
C ARG A 25 -17.29 15.55 1.64
N LEU A 26 -16.46 15.67 0.60
CA LEU A 26 -16.93 16.03 -0.75
C LEU A 26 -17.84 14.95 -1.34
N LEU A 27 -17.56 13.66 -1.12
CA LEU A 27 -18.45 12.58 -1.56
C LEU A 27 -19.82 12.65 -0.87
N ARG A 28 -19.87 13.01 0.42
CA ARG A 28 -21.13 13.22 1.14
C ARG A 28 -21.91 14.42 0.59
N GLU A 29 -21.23 15.52 0.24
CA GLU A 29 -21.85 16.70 -0.40
C GLU A 29 -22.45 16.36 -1.77
N LEU A 30 -21.83 15.43 -2.50
CA LEU A 30 -22.37 14.89 -3.77
C LEU A 30 -23.54 13.91 -3.56
N GLY A 31 -23.97 13.65 -2.32
CA GLY A 31 -25.11 12.79 -2.00
C GLY A 31 -24.76 11.31 -1.78
N TYR A 32 -23.49 10.92 -1.79
CA TYR A 32 -23.09 9.54 -1.50
C TYR A 32 -23.07 9.27 0.01
N LYS A 33 -23.59 8.10 0.42
CA LYS A 33 -23.53 7.61 1.81
C LYS A 33 -22.16 6.97 2.09
N VAL A 34 -21.15 7.80 2.31
CA VAL A 34 -19.77 7.37 2.62
C VAL A 34 -19.47 7.55 4.10
N ASP A 35 -19.01 6.50 4.77
CA ASP A 35 -18.60 6.58 6.18
C ASP A 35 -17.18 7.17 6.33
N ARG A 36 -16.20 6.63 5.60
CA ARG A 36 -14.81 7.05 5.66
C ARG A 36 -14.10 6.79 4.33
N VAL A 37 -13.09 7.61 4.04
CA VAL A 37 -12.14 7.40 2.94
C VAL A 37 -10.74 7.36 3.53
N ASN A 38 -9.88 6.48 3.01
CA ASN A 38 -8.46 6.49 3.28
C ASN A 38 -7.67 6.53 1.98
N VAL A 39 -6.58 7.28 1.99
CA VAL A 39 -5.64 7.36 0.88
C VAL A 39 -4.44 6.48 1.19
N SER A 40 -4.15 5.54 0.29
CA SER A 40 -2.99 4.67 0.33
C SER A 40 -2.18 4.80 -0.96
N LYS A 41 -0.88 4.50 -0.88
CA LYS A 41 0.01 4.42 -2.04
C LYS A 41 0.14 2.96 -2.45
N VAL A 42 0.08 2.69 -3.74
CA VAL A 42 0.35 1.35 -4.29
C VAL A 42 1.61 1.42 -5.15
N TYR A 43 2.61 0.62 -4.78
CA TYR A 43 3.78 0.37 -5.61
C TYR A 43 3.59 -0.95 -6.35
N ASN A 44 3.68 -0.91 -7.67
CA ASN A 44 3.76 -2.11 -8.51
C ASN A 44 5.23 -2.30 -8.90
N VAL A 45 5.81 -3.43 -8.52
CA VAL A 45 7.24 -3.70 -8.68
C VAL A 45 7.41 -5.03 -9.40
N ILE A 46 8.18 -5.05 -10.47
CA ILE A 46 8.58 -6.30 -11.14
C ILE A 46 10.02 -6.58 -10.77
N LEU A 47 10.30 -7.78 -10.26
CA LEU A 47 11.65 -8.20 -9.88
C LEU A 47 11.94 -9.65 -10.22
N GLU A 48 13.22 -9.98 -10.30
CA GLU A 48 13.68 -11.35 -10.44
C GLU A 48 14.01 -11.98 -9.08
N ALA A 49 13.52 -13.19 -8.87
CA ALA A 49 13.83 -14.03 -7.72
C ALA A 49 13.84 -15.51 -8.10
N SER A 50 14.52 -16.31 -7.28
CA SER A 50 14.57 -17.78 -7.38
C SER A 50 13.29 -18.44 -6.89
N SER A 51 12.52 -17.77 -6.03
CA SER A 51 11.28 -18.30 -5.45
C SER A 51 10.35 -17.17 -5.01
N ARG A 52 9.06 -17.50 -4.83
CA ARG A 52 8.06 -16.60 -4.24
C ARG A 52 8.49 -16.12 -2.84
N GLN A 53 9.13 -16.99 -2.06
CA GLN A 53 9.60 -16.64 -0.72
C GLN A 53 10.73 -15.60 -0.77
N GLU A 54 11.68 -15.75 -1.69
CA GLU A 54 12.73 -14.73 -1.87
C GLU A 54 12.14 -13.40 -2.36
N ALA A 55 11.18 -13.43 -3.29
CA ALA A 55 10.49 -12.23 -3.76
C ALA A 55 9.78 -11.50 -2.61
N LEU A 56 9.11 -12.25 -1.72
CA LEU A 56 8.48 -11.69 -0.51
C LEU A 56 9.51 -11.08 0.44
N THR A 57 10.63 -11.77 0.71
CA THR A 57 11.71 -11.23 1.57
C THR A 57 12.27 -9.92 1.02
N LYS A 58 12.51 -9.86 -0.30
CA LYS A 58 12.94 -8.61 -0.97
C LYS A 58 11.90 -7.51 -0.85
N ALA A 59 10.61 -7.83 -1.04
CA ALA A 59 9.51 -6.88 -0.89
C ALA A 59 9.46 -6.28 0.53
N GLU A 60 9.60 -7.12 1.56
CA GLU A 60 9.66 -6.65 2.95
C GLU A 60 10.86 -5.74 3.22
N GLU A 61 12.03 -6.08 2.66
CA GLU A 61 13.23 -5.24 2.77
C GLU A 61 13.01 -3.87 2.12
N MET A 62 12.42 -3.83 0.92
CA MET A 62 12.07 -2.59 0.23
C MET A 62 11.13 -1.73 1.09
N CYS A 63 10.13 -2.33 1.73
CA CYS A 63 9.21 -1.63 2.61
C CYS A 63 9.92 -1.01 3.82
N LYS A 64 10.75 -1.79 4.50
CA LYS A 64 11.51 -1.35 5.69
C LYS A 64 12.54 -0.26 5.37
N ARG A 65 13.16 -0.32 4.18
CA ARG A 65 14.22 0.62 3.80
C ARG A 65 13.71 1.89 3.14
N LEU A 66 12.59 1.84 2.43
CA LEU A 66 12.19 2.96 1.57
C LEU A 66 10.69 3.17 1.45
N LEU A 67 9.91 2.12 1.15
CA LEU A 67 8.54 2.33 0.67
C LEU A 67 7.57 2.78 1.78
N ALA A 68 7.85 2.42 3.03
CA ALA A 68 7.02 2.75 4.18
C ALA A 68 7.86 3.44 5.27
N ASN A 69 7.30 4.48 5.88
CA ASN A 69 7.87 5.05 7.09
C ASN A 69 7.43 4.21 8.30
N PRO A 70 8.36 3.63 9.07
CA PRO A 70 8.03 2.69 10.13
C PRO A 70 7.24 3.30 11.29
N THR A 71 7.32 4.62 11.48
CA THR A 71 6.57 5.32 12.53
C THR A 71 5.12 5.51 12.14
N LYS A 72 4.84 5.97 10.91
CA LYS A 72 3.50 6.41 10.50
C LYS A 72 2.75 5.45 9.57
N ASP A 73 3.41 4.53 8.89
CA ASP A 73 2.81 3.73 7.81
C ASP A 73 2.71 2.24 8.19
N ASN A 74 1.64 1.59 7.73
CA ASN A 74 1.50 0.14 7.61
C ASN A 74 1.54 -0.24 6.12
N TYR A 75 1.83 -1.51 5.83
CA TYR A 75 1.81 -1.98 4.45
C TYR A 75 1.33 -3.43 4.30
N ILE A 76 0.83 -3.74 3.12
CA ILE A 76 0.39 -5.07 2.67
C ILE A 76 1.17 -5.41 1.41
N ILE A 77 1.67 -6.64 1.32
CA ILE A 77 2.45 -7.13 0.18
C ILE A 77 1.69 -8.30 -0.46
N ILE A 78 1.47 -8.21 -1.77
CA ILE A 78 0.98 -9.31 -2.60
C ILE A 78 2.10 -9.66 -3.58
N VAL A 79 2.40 -10.97 -3.70
CA VAL A 79 3.44 -11.50 -4.59
C VAL A 79 2.81 -12.50 -5.53
N GLU A 80 2.93 -12.23 -6.82
CA GLU A 80 2.45 -13.04 -7.93
C GLU A 80 3.62 -13.39 -8.85
N GLU A 81 3.66 -14.64 -9.31
CA GLU A 81 4.62 -15.07 -10.32
C GLU A 81 4.12 -14.64 -11.70
N GLU A 82 4.98 -14.02 -12.51
CA GLU A 82 4.67 -13.75 -13.91
C GLU A 82 4.80 -15.05 -14.69
N LYS A 83 3.72 -15.42 -15.42
CA LYS A 83 3.69 -16.58 -16.29
C LYS A 83 4.60 -16.43 -17.51
#